data_AF-A0A7C5PSS5-F1
#
_entry.id   AF-A0A7C5PSS5-F1
#
_cell.length_a   1.000
_cell.length_b   1.000
_cell.length_c   1.000
_cell.angle_alpha   90.00
_cell.angle_beta   90.00
_cell.angle_gamma   90.00
#
_symmetry.space_group_name_H-M   'P 1'
#
loop_
_entity.id
_entity.type
_entity.pdbx_description
1 polymer ?
#
loop_
_entity_poly.entity_id
_entity_poly.type
_entity_poly.pdbx_seq_one_letter_code
_entity_poly.pdbx_strand_id
1 'polypeptide(L)'
;MNYIACLFVRMLLLVKYNCMAGKKSMLKNENELNSAVGRRVRSRRNDLGISRRKLAQLSSISERYLALLEAGKANISIRLLDQIASELAMPIAAFLPGQDSQGADDELTRFTASLPYRYRQRALETLRRQFPVSERRECKGIALTGVRGAGKSTLGRHLADYLGFTFVRISDLVTTIAGLDIGELIALGGQDAYRQNEHQALKDIISRPGQFVVETSGGIVHSQENYQLLLEHFTTIWIKACPDELMQRVIDQKDLRPMAGRKQAKAELKQLIAERQESYNRVHEILDTTGATFRQSARQLEEIADRIFSPGNQAVSQTG
;
A
#
# COMPACT_ATOMS: atom_id res chain seq x y z
N MET A 1 -4.91 38.15 -4.21
CA MET A 1 -5.49 37.22 -5.21
C MET A 1 -5.60 35.75 -4.75
N ASN A 2 -4.85 35.27 -3.74
CA ASN A 2 -4.85 33.85 -3.35
C ASN A 2 -5.95 33.38 -2.37
N TYR A 3 -6.67 34.28 -1.71
CA TYR A 3 -7.69 33.87 -0.71
C TYR A 3 -8.96 33.30 -1.36
N ILE A 4 -9.38 33.84 -2.51
CA ILE A 4 -10.60 33.41 -3.21
C ILE A 4 -10.39 32.03 -3.87
N ALA A 5 -9.19 31.73 -4.39
CA ALA A 5 -8.85 30.41 -4.92
C ALA A 5 -8.81 29.33 -3.83
N CYS A 6 -8.28 29.66 -2.64
CA CYS A 6 -8.27 28.75 -1.49
C CYS A 6 -9.68 28.46 -0.96
N LEU A 7 -10.56 29.46 -0.91
CA LEU A 7 -11.96 29.31 -0.52
C LEU A 7 -12.75 28.46 -1.53
N PHE A 8 -12.47 28.60 -2.82
CA PHE A 8 -13.15 27.84 -3.87
C PHE A 8 -12.79 26.34 -3.87
N VAL A 9 -11.50 26.01 -3.64
CA VAL A 9 -11.04 24.61 -3.50
C VAL A 9 -11.56 23.97 -2.20
N ARG A 10 -11.61 24.75 -1.10
CA ARG A 10 -12.16 24.29 0.18
C ARG A 10 -13.67 24.03 0.08
N MET A 11 -14.41 24.84 -0.67
CA MET A 11 -15.85 24.67 -0.91
C MET A 11 -16.14 23.45 -1.81
N LEU A 12 -15.33 23.21 -2.86
CA LEU A 12 -15.47 22.06 -3.76
C LEU A 12 -15.19 20.71 -3.08
N LEU A 13 -14.32 20.68 -2.07
CA LEU A 13 -13.98 19.44 -1.33
C LEU A 13 -14.94 19.15 -0.17
N LEU A 14 -15.49 20.16 0.49
CA LEU A 14 -16.48 19.99 1.57
C LEU A 14 -17.81 19.38 1.07
N VAL A 15 -18.24 19.74 -0.14
CA VAL A 15 -19.44 19.12 -0.77
C VAL A 15 -19.22 17.64 -1.10
N LYS A 16 -17.97 17.22 -1.36
CA LYS A 16 -17.63 15.82 -1.67
C LYS A 16 -17.41 14.95 -0.42
N TYR A 17 -16.94 15.52 0.69
CA TYR A 17 -16.60 14.77 1.91
C TYR A 17 -17.83 14.11 2.56
N ASN A 18 -19.01 14.74 2.46
CA ASN A 18 -20.27 14.15 2.94
C ASN A 18 -20.75 12.93 2.12
N CYS A 19 -20.11 12.61 0.98
CA CYS A 19 -20.50 11.49 0.13
C CYS A 19 -19.64 10.22 0.36
N MET A 20 -18.48 10.32 1.02
CA MET A 20 -17.52 9.21 1.15
C MET A 20 -17.67 8.33 2.40
N ALA A 21 -18.55 8.68 3.35
CA ALA A 21 -18.68 8.02 4.66
C ALA A 21 -19.33 6.61 4.66
N GLY A 22 -19.27 5.86 3.56
CA GLY A 22 -19.83 4.51 3.54
C GLY A 22 -19.47 3.67 2.33
N LYS A 23 -18.35 2.93 2.40
CA LYS A 23 -18.11 1.78 1.50
C LYS A 23 -17.51 0.59 2.25
N LYS A 24 -18.38 -0.18 2.92
CA LYS A 24 -18.16 -1.61 3.23
C LYS A 24 -18.39 -2.43 1.95
N SER A 25 -17.48 -3.38 1.69
CA SER A 25 -17.55 -4.52 0.73
C SER A 25 -18.38 -4.32 -0.54
N MET A 26 -17.75 -3.98 -1.66
CA MET A 26 -18.49 -3.70 -2.90
C MET A 26 -18.07 -4.58 -4.09
N LEU A 27 -18.28 -5.89 -3.97
CA LEU A 27 -18.55 -6.77 -5.11
C LEU A 27 -19.42 -7.92 -4.60
N LYS A 28 -20.70 -7.65 -4.33
CA LYS A 28 -21.66 -8.70 -3.91
C LYS A 28 -22.78 -8.99 -4.90
N ASN A 29 -22.80 -8.41 -6.11
CA ASN A 29 -23.74 -8.86 -7.16
C ASN A 29 -23.22 -8.53 -8.57
N GLU A 30 -23.23 -9.51 -9.48
CA GLU A 30 -22.98 -9.32 -10.92
C GLU A 30 -23.87 -8.21 -11.54
N ASN A 31 -25.07 -8.03 -10.98
CA ASN A 31 -26.00 -6.97 -11.34
C ASN A 31 -25.49 -5.55 -11.02
N GLU A 32 -24.66 -5.38 -9.98
CA GLU A 32 -24.11 -4.07 -9.61
C GLU A 32 -23.01 -3.63 -10.57
N LEU A 33 -22.16 -4.57 -11.02
CA LEU A 33 -21.11 -4.33 -12.01
C LEU A 33 -21.72 -3.91 -13.36
N ASN A 34 -22.67 -4.69 -13.87
CA ASN A 34 -23.34 -4.38 -15.14
C ASN A 34 -24.09 -3.04 -15.08
N SER A 35 -24.73 -2.74 -13.95
CA SER A 35 -25.39 -1.45 -13.72
C SER A 35 -24.42 -0.28 -13.66
N ALA A 36 -23.22 -0.46 -13.09
CA ALA A 36 -22.18 0.57 -13.06
C ALA A 36 -21.62 0.86 -14.46
N VAL A 37 -21.25 -0.19 -15.20
CA VAL A 37 -20.77 -0.10 -16.59
C VAL A 37 -21.81 0.58 -17.47
N GLY A 38 -23.06 0.12 -17.41
CA GLY A 38 -24.18 0.67 -18.17
C GLY A 38 -24.42 2.15 -17.93
N ARG A 39 -24.41 2.58 -16.66
CA ARG A 39 -24.55 4.00 -16.29
C ARG A 39 -23.43 4.87 -16.86
N ARG A 40 -22.18 4.40 -16.83
CA ARG A 40 -21.02 5.16 -17.32
C ARG A 40 -20.99 5.26 -18.84
N VAL A 41 -21.33 4.18 -19.55
CA VAL A 41 -21.52 4.21 -21.02
C VAL A 41 -22.60 5.23 -21.38
N ARG A 42 -23.75 5.20 -20.69
CA ARG A 42 -24.84 6.17 -20.89
C ARG A 42 -24.39 7.60 -20.62
N SER A 43 -23.70 7.83 -19.50
CA SER A 43 -23.22 9.16 -19.10
C SER A 43 -22.28 9.73 -20.17
N ARG A 44 -21.23 8.99 -20.53
CA ARG A 44 -20.26 9.46 -21.52
C ARG A 44 -20.88 9.67 -22.89
N ARG A 45 -21.81 8.80 -23.30
CA ARG A 45 -22.57 8.97 -24.54
C ARG A 45 -23.38 10.28 -24.53
N ASN A 46 -24.03 10.59 -23.41
CA ASN A 46 -24.78 11.83 -23.26
C ASN A 46 -23.86 13.06 -23.25
N ASP A 47 -22.68 12.98 -22.61
CA ASP A 47 -21.69 14.07 -22.58
C ASP A 47 -21.17 14.42 -23.99
N LEU A 48 -21.07 13.41 -24.87
CA LEU A 48 -20.71 13.59 -26.28
C LEU A 48 -21.90 14.01 -27.15
N GLY A 49 -23.10 14.14 -26.59
CA GLY A 49 -24.31 14.54 -27.31
C GLY A 49 -24.79 13.55 -28.38
N ILE A 50 -24.30 12.30 -28.35
CA ILE A 50 -24.65 11.30 -29.38
C ILE A 50 -25.84 10.44 -28.94
N SER A 51 -26.72 10.13 -29.89
CA SER A 51 -27.85 9.24 -29.62
C SER A 51 -27.40 7.79 -29.42
N ARG A 52 -28.20 7.00 -28.71
CA ARG A 52 -27.95 5.56 -28.56
C ARG A 52 -27.83 4.86 -29.93
N ARG A 53 -28.70 5.21 -30.87
CA ARG A 53 -28.64 4.75 -32.27
C ARG A 53 -27.31 5.09 -32.95
N LYS A 54 -26.79 6.30 -32.72
CA LYS A 54 -25.50 6.71 -33.29
C LYS A 54 -24.34 5.92 -32.70
N LEU A 55 -24.30 5.74 -31.38
CA LEU A 55 -23.27 4.91 -30.74
C LEU A 55 -23.37 3.44 -31.20
N ALA A 56 -24.57 2.89 -31.32
CA ALA A 56 -24.82 1.54 -31.84
C ALA A 56 -24.25 1.36 -33.26
N GLN A 57 -24.46 2.34 -34.15
CA GLN A 57 -23.91 2.32 -35.51
C GLN A 57 -22.37 2.38 -35.51
N LEU A 58 -21.79 3.27 -34.71
CA LEU A 58 -20.33 3.44 -34.62
C LEU A 58 -19.64 2.19 -34.06
N SER A 59 -20.19 1.62 -32.98
CA SER A 59 -19.63 0.45 -32.30
C SER A 59 -20.01 -0.89 -32.94
N SER A 60 -20.75 -0.89 -34.06
CA SER A 60 -21.27 -2.10 -34.72
C SER A 60 -22.08 -3.02 -33.78
N ILE A 61 -22.83 -2.42 -32.85
CA ILE A 61 -23.64 -3.12 -31.84
C ILE A 61 -25.11 -2.79 -32.07
N SER A 62 -26.01 -3.74 -31.81
CA SER A 62 -27.45 -3.46 -31.94
C SER A 62 -27.91 -2.40 -30.92
N GLU A 63 -28.77 -1.49 -31.37
CA GLU A 63 -29.35 -0.45 -30.50
C GLU A 63 -30.12 -1.05 -29.31
N ARG A 64 -30.76 -2.20 -29.52
CA ARG A 64 -31.45 -2.98 -28.47
C ARG A 64 -30.48 -3.49 -27.41
N TYR A 65 -29.34 -4.04 -27.81
CA TYR A 65 -28.32 -4.51 -26.87
C TYR A 65 -27.71 -3.36 -26.08
N LEU A 66 -27.42 -2.24 -26.75
CA LEU A 66 -26.92 -1.02 -26.10
C LEU A 66 -27.94 -0.46 -25.09
N ALA A 67 -29.24 -0.58 -25.36
CA ALA A 67 -30.30 -0.21 -24.40
C ALA A 67 -30.31 -1.12 -23.16
N LEU A 68 -30.12 -2.43 -23.34
CA LEU A 68 -30.01 -3.39 -22.23
C LEU A 68 -28.74 -3.17 -21.41
N LEU A 69 -27.62 -2.87 -22.07
CA LEU A 69 -26.36 -2.51 -21.43
C LEU A 69 -26.51 -1.26 -20.56
N GLU A 70 -27.02 -0.16 -21.12
CA GLU A 70 -27.22 1.09 -20.37
C GLU A 70 -28.21 0.95 -19.20
N ALA A 71 -29.12 -0.03 -19.28
CA ALA A 71 -30.04 -0.38 -18.20
C ALA A 71 -29.44 -1.33 -17.15
N GLY A 72 -28.18 -1.76 -17.32
CA GLY A 72 -27.49 -2.70 -16.41
C GLY A 72 -27.95 -4.15 -16.53
N LYS A 73 -28.72 -4.48 -17.58
CA LYS A 73 -29.36 -5.80 -17.77
C LYS A 73 -28.61 -6.71 -18.74
N ALA A 74 -27.56 -6.21 -19.39
CA ALA A 74 -26.74 -7.00 -20.31
C ALA A 74 -25.37 -7.29 -19.69
N ASN A 75 -24.92 -8.54 -19.84
CA ASN A 75 -23.52 -8.90 -19.64
C ASN A 75 -22.75 -8.60 -20.94
N ILE A 76 -21.66 -7.86 -20.84
CA ILE A 76 -20.86 -7.41 -21.99
C ILE A 76 -19.50 -8.09 -22.03
N SER A 77 -19.12 -8.60 -23.19
CA SER A 77 -17.77 -9.10 -23.38
C SER A 77 -16.77 -7.94 -23.38
N ILE A 78 -15.56 -8.18 -22.87
CA ILE A 78 -14.49 -7.17 -22.82
C ILE A 78 -14.18 -6.61 -24.22
N ARG A 79 -14.29 -7.44 -25.28
CA ARG A 79 -14.10 -7.00 -26.67
C ARG A 79 -15.15 -5.99 -27.14
N LEU A 80 -16.43 -6.24 -26.85
CA LEU A 80 -17.51 -5.29 -27.19
C LEU A 80 -17.40 -4.00 -26.37
N LEU A 81 -16.98 -4.12 -25.11
CA LEU A 81 -16.75 -2.95 -24.25
C LEU A 81 -15.58 -2.10 -24.78
N ASP A 82 -14.51 -2.71 -25.28
CA ASP A 82 -13.39 -2.01 -25.92
C ASP A 82 -13.80 -1.25 -27.18
N GLN A 83 -14.67 -1.84 -28.01
CA GLN A 83 -15.23 -1.17 -29.18
C GLN A 83 -16.05 0.07 -28.77
N ILE A 84 -16.95 -0.08 -27.79
CA ILE A 84 -17.71 1.07 -27.25
C ILE A 84 -16.75 2.11 -26.65
N ALA A 85 -15.72 1.68 -25.93
CA ALA A 85 -14.76 2.56 -25.28
C ALA A 85 -13.95 3.39 -26.30
N SER A 86 -13.53 2.74 -27.39
CA SER A 86 -12.86 3.39 -28.53
C SER A 86 -13.74 4.46 -29.17
N GLU A 87 -15.02 4.16 -29.41
CA GLU A 87 -15.98 5.13 -29.97
C GLU A 87 -16.33 6.27 -29.01
N LEU A 88 -16.23 6.03 -27.70
CA LEU A 88 -16.44 7.05 -26.67
C LEU A 88 -15.17 7.81 -26.29
N ALA A 89 -14.04 7.52 -26.95
CA ALA A 89 -12.71 8.07 -26.69
C ALA A 89 -12.31 7.97 -25.20
N MET A 90 -12.52 6.79 -24.61
CA MET A 90 -12.20 6.49 -23.21
C MET A 90 -11.48 5.14 -23.12
N PRO A 91 -10.53 4.96 -22.18
CA PRO A 91 -9.99 3.64 -21.90
C PRO A 91 -11.05 2.73 -21.28
N ILE A 92 -11.00 1.41 -21.56
CA ILE A 92 -11.93 0.41 -20.99
C ILE A 92 -12.05 0.55 -19.47
N ALA A 93 -10.93 0.79 -18.79
CA ALA A 93 -10.86 0.93 -17.33
C ALA A 93 -11.78 2.01 -16.77
N ALA A 94 -12.08 3.07 -17.53
CA ALA A 94 -12.97 4.14 -17.10
C ALA A 94 -14.42 3.68 -16.89
N PHE A 95 -14.83 2.56 -17.50
CA PHE A 95 -16.19 2.02 -17.36
C PHE A 95 -16.34 1.05 -16.19
N LEU A 96 -15.25 0.61 -15.55
CA LEU A 96 -15.26 -0.37 -14.46
C LEU A 96 -15.44 0.27 -13.07
N PRO A 97 -16.32 -0.26 -12.20
CA PRO A 97 -16.59 0.31 -10.87
C PRO A 97 -15.32 0.40 -10.00
N GLY A 98 -15.28 1.42 -9.13
CA GLY A 98 -14.09 1.74 -8.32
C GLY A 98 -13.33 2.99 -8.78
N GLN A 99 -13.61 3.48 -9.99
CA GLN A 99 -12.98 4.70 -10.53
C GLN A 99 -13.69 6.03 -10.20
N ASP A 100 -14.74 6.04 -9.36
CA ASP A 100 -15.49 7.28 -9.04
C ASP A 100 -14.70 8.26 -8.14
N SER A 101 -13.47 7.90 -7.73
CA SER A 101 -12.51 8.79 -7.08
C SER A 101 -11.67 9.62 -8.07
N GLN A 102 -11.68 9.27 -9.37
CA GLN A 102 -10.69 9.74 -10.35
C GLN A 102 -10.93 11.13 -10.97
N GLY A 103 -11.85 11.94 -10.44
CA GLY A 103 -12.00 13.32 -10.93
C GLY A 103 -10.90 14.27 -10.46
N ALA A 104 -10.35 14.04 -9.26
CA ALA A 104 -9.31 14.89 -8.66
C ALA A 104 -7.96 14.16 -8.58
N ASP A 105 -7.98 12.83 -8.39
CA ASP A 105 -6.76 12.03 -8.32
C ASP A 105 -6.03 11.98 -9.66
N ASP A 106 -6.73 12.00 -10.79
CA ASP A 106 -6.09 11.77 -12.09
C ASP A 106 -5.34 13.02 -12.61
N GLU A 107 -5.86 14.22 -12.37
CA GLU A 107 -5.16 15.48 -12.70
C GLU A 107 -4.00 15.74 -11.74
N LEU A 108 -4.18 15.51 -10.44
CA LEU A 108 -3.12 15.67 -9.44
C LEU A 108 -2.00 14.63 -9.64
N THR A 109 -2.36 13.39 -9.98
CA THR A 109 -1.39 12.32 -10.30
C THR A 109 -0.64 12.63 -11.59
N ARG A 110 -1.32 13.06 -12.65
CA ARG A 110 -0.66 13.48 -13.90
C ARG A 110 0.22 14.71 -13.71
N PHE A 111 -0.25 15.70 -12.96
CA PHE A 111 0.52 16.91 -12.65
C PHE A 111 1.75 16.57 -11.82
N THR A 112 1.61 15.82 -10.73
CA THR A 112 2.75 15.42 -9.89
C THR A 112 3.74 14.54 -10.66
N ALA A 113 3.29 13.59 -11.47
CA ALA A 113 4.15 12.78 -12.34
C ALA A 113 4.92 13.62 -13.37
N SER A 114 4.35 14.74 -13.84
CA SER A 114 5.01 15.67 -14.77
C SER A 114 6.10 16.53 -14.12
N LEU A 115 6.10 16.67 -12.78
CA LEU A 115 7.07 17.49 -12.07
C LEU A 115 8.45 16.81 -11.98
N PRO A 116 9.55 17.57 -12.20
CA PRO A 116 10.90 17.08 -11.90
C PRO A 116 11.02 16.65 -10.43
N TYR A 117 11.82 15.61 -10.16
CA TYR A 117 11.88 14.93 -8.85
C TYR A 117 11.99 15.89 -7.64
N ARG A 118 12.84 16.91 -7.73
CA ARG A 118 13.02 17.94 -6.69
C ARG A 118 11.75 18.73 -6.37
N TYR A 119 10.88 18.96 -7.35
CA TYR A 119 9.61 19.67 -7.17
C TYR A 119 8.50 18.73 -6.68
N ARG A 120 8.53 17.45 -7.06
CA ARG A 120 7.63 16.44 -6.47
C ARG A 120 7.82 16.33 -4.96
N GLN A 121 9.06 16.21 -4.51
CA GLN A 121 9.36 16.10 -3.09
C GLN A 121 8.87 17.32 -2.29
N ARG A 122 9.12 18.52 -2.83
CA ARG A 122 8.67 19.78 -2.21
C ARG A 122 7.15 19.96 -2.23
N ALA A 123 6.48 19.53 -3.30
CA ALA A 123 5.02 19.56 -3.41
C ALA A 123 4.37 18.59 -2.41
N LEU A 124 4.86 17.36 -2.31
CA LEU A 124 4.39 16.37 -1.34
C LEU A 124 4.56 16.87 0.10
N GLU A 125 5.70 17.47 0.42
CA GLU A 125 5.95 18.03 1.74
C GLU A 125 5.01 19.20 2.07
N THR A 126 4.75 20.07 1.09
CA THR A 126 3.82 21.20 1.25
C THR A 126 2.38 20.71 1.44
N LEU A 127 1.95 19.73 0.65
CA LEU A 127 0.62 19.12 0.75
C LEU A 127 0.42 18.43 2.10
N ARG A 128 1.42 17.68 2.59
CA ARG A 128 1.40 17.03 3.91
C ARG A 128 1.30 18.03 5.06
N ARG A 129 1.94 19.20 4.96
CA ARG A 129 1.88 20.26 5.97
C ARG A 129 0.55 21.02 5.96
N GLN A 130 0.02 21.33 4.77
CA GLN A 130 -1.19 22.14 4.61
C GLN A 130 -2.48 21.35 4.78
N PHE A 131 -2.47 20.07 4.39
CA PHE A 131 -3.58 19.15 4.52
C PHE A 131 -3.14 17.97 5.37
N PRO A 132 -3.05 18.12 6.70
CA PRO A 132 -2.91 16.98 7.59
C PRO A 132 -4.13 16.09 7.34
N VAL A 133 -3.92 14.97 6.64
CA VAL A 133 -4.99 14.03 6.31
C VAL A 133 -5.64 13.60 7.63
N SER A 134 -6.90 13.97 7.81
CA SER A 134 -7.69 13.71 9.03
C SER A 134 -7.99 12.22 9.23
N GLU A 135 -7.81 11.41 8.19
CA GLU A 135 -7.63 9.97 8.30
C GLU A 135 -6.14 9.63 8.47
N ARG A 136 -5.53 10.03 9.59
CA ARG A 136 -4.54 9.12 10.15
C ARG A 136 -5.34 7.89 10.55
N ARG A 137 -5.41 6.87 9.68
CA ARG A 137 -5.65 5.51 10.17
C ARG A 137 -4.68 5.37 11.34
N GLU A 138 -5.24 5.11 12.51
CA GLU A 138 -4.49 5.13 13.77
C GLU A 138 -3.24 4.27 13.57
N CYS A 139 -2.09 4.93 13.48
CA CYS A 139 -0.83 4.26 13.20
C CYS A 139 -0.61 3.25 14.31
N LYS A 140 -0.63 1.96 13.96
CA LYS A 140 -0.57 0.85 14.92
C LYS A 140 0.82 0.66 15.49
N GLY A 141 1.78 1.50 15.09
CA GLY A 141 3.12 1.57 15.65
C GLY A 141 4.18 1.51 14.56
N ILE A 142 5.27 0.80 14.83
CA ILE A 142 6.44 0.72 13.94
C ILE A 142 6.56 -0.69 13.38
N ALA A 143 6.83 -0.82 12.08
CA ALA A 143 7.17 -2.09 11.48
C ALA A 143 8.61 -2.07 10.95
N LEU A 144 9.40 -3.04 11.38
CA LEU A 144 10.80 -3.21 10.99
C LEU A 144 10.89 -4.17 9.81
N THR A 145 11.45 -3.68 8.71
CA THR A 145 11.69 -4.42 7.48
C THR A 145 13.19 -4.54 7.21
N GLY A 146 13.58 -5.52 6.40
CA GLY A 146 14.97 -5.75 6.02
C GLY A 146 15.34 -7.22 5.96
N VAL A 147 16.51 -7.48 5.41
CA VAL A 147 17.01 -8.85 5.21
C VAL A 147 17.39 -9.51 6.55
N ARG A 148 17.61 -10.82 6.51
CA ARG A 148 18.03 -11.61 7.68
C ARG A 148 19.41 -11.12 8.15
N GLY A 149 19.67 -11.17 9.46
CA GLY A 149 20.91 -10.64 10.05
C GLY A 149 20.94 -9.12 10.26
N ALA A 150 19.94 -8.37 9.77
CA ALA A 150 19.89 -6.91 9.95
C ALA A 150 19.66 -6.47 11.41
N GLY A 151 19.32 -7.40 12.33
CA GLY A 151 19.10 -7.08 13.74
C GLY A 151 17.67 -6.66 14.10
N LYS A 152 16.69 -6.89 13.21
CA LYS A 152 15.27 -6.54 13.42
C LYS A 152 14.69 -7.02 14.75
N SER A 153 14.91 -8.28 15.12
CA SER A 153 14.40 -8.80 16.40
C SER A 153 15.02 -8.10 17.61
N THR A 154 16.33 -7.87 17.58
CA THR A 154 17.06 -7.28 18.70
C THR A 154 16.71 -5.80 18.87
N LEU A 155 16.78 -5.03 17.78
CA LEU A 155 16.41 -3.61 17.76
C LEU A 155 14.91 -3.41 17.99
N GLY A 156 14.07 -4.32 17.49
CA GLY A 156 12.63 -4.25 17.67
C GLY A 156 12.16 -4.47 19.10
N ARG A 157 12.76 -5.43 19.83
CA ARG A 157 12.47 -5.60 21.26
C ARG A 157 12.89 -4.36 22.06
N HIS A 158 14.11 -3.89 21.83
CA HIS A 158 14.62 -2.68 22.47
C HIS A 158 13.69 -1.47 22.23
N LEU A 159 13.26 -1.28 20.97
CA LEU A 159 12.36 -0.19 20.61
C LEU A 159 10.98 -0.35 21.25
N ALA A 160 10.46 -1.56 21.33
CA ALA A 160 9.18 -1.85 21.98
C ALA A 160 9.23 -1.49 23.47
N ASP A 161 10.30 -1.88 24.16
CA ASP A 161 10.52 -1.56 25.57
C ASP A 161 10.67 -0.06 25.78
N TYR A 162 11.40 0.63 24.91
CA TYR A 162 11.59 2.09 24.95
C TYR A 162 10.26 2.86 24.78
N LEU A 163 9.42 2.44 23.82
CA LEU A 163 8.13 3.10 23.54
C LEU A 163 6.98 2.62 24.44
N GLY A 164 7.17 1.55 25.21
CA GLY A 164 6.08 0.88 25.93
C GLY A 164 5.07 0.17 25.01
N PHE A 165 5.51 -0.26 23.82
CA PHE A 165 4.68 -0.93 22.82
C PHE A 165 4.82 -2.46 22.92
N THR A 166 3.88 -3.20 22.33
CA THR A 166 3.98 -4.66 22.27
C THR A 166 4.87 -5.10 21.10
N PHE A 167 5.94 -5.85 21.38
CA PHE A 167 6.76 -6.45 20.33
C PHE A 167 6.08 -7.69 19.73
N VAL A 168 5.99 -7.76 18.40
CA VAL A 168 5.37 -8.88 17.68
C VAL A 168 6.25 -9.32 16.52
N ARG A 169 6.52 -10.61 16.41
CA ARG A 169 7.10 -11.20 15.19
C ARG A 169 5.99 -11.78 14.33
N ILE A 170 5.88 -11.33 13.09
CA ILE A 170 4.87 -11.83 12.14
C ILE A 170 5.01 -13.34 11.94
N SER A 171 6.23 -13.85 11.90
CA SER A 171 6.51 -15.28 11.80
C SER A 171 5.84 -16.10 12.89
N ASP A 172 5.83 -15.60 14.13
CA ASP A 172 5.28 -16.31 15.28
C ASP A 172 3.76 -16.35 15.20
N LEU A 173 3.13 -15.23 14.82
CA LEU A 173 1.69 -15.20 14.57
C LEU A 173 1.29 -16.11 13.42
N VAL A 174 2.08 -16.17 12.34
CA VAL A 174 1.84 -17.10 11.24
C VAL A 174 1.85 -18.55 11.75
N THR A 175 2.82 -18.95 12.56
CA THR A 175 2.85 -20.30 13.14
C THR A 175 1.67 -20.56 14.07
N THR A 176 1.25 -19.55 14.84
CA THR A 176 0.08 -19.67 15.72
C THR A 176 -1.23 -19.83 14.95
N ILE A 177 -1.40 -19.07 13.86
CA ILE A 177 -2.59 -19.15 12.99
C ILE A 177 -2.62 -20.47 12.23
N ALA A 178 -1.48 -20.88 11.66
CA ALA A 178 -1.39 -22.09 10.86
C ALA A 178 -1.40 -23.39 11.69
N GLY A 179 -1.03 -23.32 12.97
CA GLY A 179 -0.86 -24.49 13.83
C GLY A 179 0.32 -25.40 13.42
N LEU A 180 1.24 -24.88 12.60
CA LEU A 180 2.37 -25.59 12.01
C LEU A 180 3.64 -24.73 12.13
N ASP A 181 4.82 -25.37 12.14
CA ASP A 181 6.06 -24.62 11.95
C ASP A 181 6.13 -24.06 10.52
N ILE A 182 6.91 -22.99 10.33
CA ILE A 182 7.11 -22.35 9.03
C ILE A 182 7.62 -23.35 7.99
N GLY A 183 8.52 -24.26 8.38
CA GLY A 183 9.04 -25.28 7.48
C GLY A 183 7.95 -26.23 6.97
N GLU A 184 7.08 -26.68 7.87
CA GLU A 184 5.96 -27.59 7.56
C GLU A 184 4.89 -26.89 6.73
N LEU A 185 4.55 -25.65 7.11
CA LEU A 185 3.59 -24.83 6.37
C LEU A 185 4.00 -24.65 4.91
N ILE A 186 5.29 -24.35 4.67
CA ILE A 186 5.82 -24.20 3.31
C ILE A 186 5.92 -25.55 2.60
N ALA A 187 6.28 -26.63 3.29
CA ALA A 187 6.37 -27.96 2.68
C ALA A 187 5.01 -28.48 2.20
N LEU A 188 3.94 -28.21 2.96
CA LEU A 188 2.58 -28.67 2.64
C LEU A 188 1.83 -27.74 1.68
N GLY A 189 1.91 -26.43 1.92
CA GLY A 189 1.10 -25.42 1.22
C GLY A 189 1.89 -24.48 0.31
N GLY A 190 3.21 -24.66 0.21
CA GLY A 190 4.08 -23.79 -0.57
C GLY A 190 4.21 -22.38 0.03
N GLN A 191 4.82 -21.49 -0.76
CA GLN A 191 5.01 -20.09 -0.39
C GLN A 191 3.69 -19.32 -0.34
N ASP A 192 2.68 -19.72 -1.12
CA ASP A 192 1.40 -19.03 -1.17
C ASP A 192 0.60 -19.23 0.13
N ALA A 193 0.64 -20.44 0.71
CA ALA A 193 0.04 -20.67 2.03
C ALA A 193 0.72 -19.81 3.11
N TYR A 194 2.04 -19.67 3.07
CA TYR A 194 2.74 -18.75 3.98
C TYR A 194 2.24 -17.30 3.80
N ARG A 195 2.12 -16.82 2.56
CA ARG A 195 1.66 -15.45 2.27
C ARG A 195 0.23 -15.18 2.72
N GLN A 196 -0.67 -16.15 2.57
CA GLN A 196 -2.05 -16.05 3.05
C GLN A 196 -2.12 -15.97 4.56
N ASN A 197 -1.35 -16.79 5.27
CA ASN A 197 -1.26 -16.73 6.73
C ASN A 197 -0.57 -15.43 7.20
N GLU A 198 0.45 -14.95 6.48
CA GLU A 198 1.10 -13.67 6.74
C GLU A 198 0.13 -12.49 6.59
N HIS A 199 -0.74 -12.56 5.57
CA HIS A 199 -1.80 -11.58 5.36
C HIS A 199 -2.81 -11.56 6.51
N GLN A 200 -3.24 -12.74 6.96
CA GLN A 200 -4.15 -12.86 8.09
C GLN A 200 -3.51 -12.35 9.38
N ALA A 201 -2.23 -12.68 9.64
CA ALA A 201 -1.48 -12.19 10.79
C ALA A 201 -1.42 -10.66 10.85
N LEU A 202 -1.22 -9.99 9.71
CA LEU A 202 -1.23 -8.54 9.63
C LEU A 202 -2.60 -7.95 9.96
N LYS A 203 -3.68 -8.51 9.37
CA LYS A 203 -5.06 -8.08 9.66
C LYS A 203 -5.40 -8.23 11.14
N ASP A 204 -4.96 -9.33 11.76
CA ASP A 204 -5.16 -9.58 13.17
C ASP A 204 -4.45 -8.54 14.04
N ILE A 205 -3.18 -8.21 13.78
CA ILE A 205 -2.48 -7.16 14.53
C ILE A 205 -3.17 -5.80 14.33
N ILE A 206 -3.51 -5.45 13.09
CA ILE A 206 -4.14 -4.16 12.77
C ILE A 206 -5.47 -3.98 13.52
N SER A 207 -6.19 -5.09 13.74
CA SER A 207 -7.49 -5.06 14.43
C SER A 207 -7.36 -5.06 15.96
N ARG A 208 -6.18 -5.37 16.52
CA ARG A 208 -5.97 -5.39 17.97
C ARG A 208 -5.84 -3.97 18.54
N PRO A 209 -6.34 -3.74 19.77
CA PRO A 209 -6.10 -2.50 20.48
C PRO A 209 -4.63 -2.38 20.88
N GLY A 210 -4.14 -1.13 20.97
CA GLY A 210 -2.77 -0.83 21.38
C GLY A 210 -1.82 -0.53 20.22
N GLN A 211 -0.55 -0.31 20.57
CA GLN A 211 0.54 -0.01 19.64
C GLN A 211 1.59 -1.11 19.69
N PHE A 212 2.19 -1.37 18.53
CA PHE A 212 3.03 -2.52 18.28
C PHE A 212 4.36 -2.13 17.62
N VAL A 213 5.41 -2.86 17.97
CA VAL A 213 6.63 -2.92 17.16
C VAL A 213 6.66 -4.27 16.47
N VAL A 214 6.50 -4.26 15.15
CA VAL A 214 6.31 -5.46 14.34
C VAL A 214 7.62 -5.81 13.62
N GLU A 215 8.14 -7.00 13.86
CA GLU A 215 9.18 -7.60 13.02
C GLU A 215 8.53 -8.34 11.85
N THR A 216 8.91 -7.93 10.62
CA THR A 216 8.43 -8.56 9.39
C THR A 216 9.41 -9.60 8.85
N SER A 217 8.88 -10.55 8.07
CA SER A 217 9.68 -11.48 7.30
C SER A 217 10.44 -10.73 6.21
N GLY A 218 11.65 -11.20 5.84
CA GLY A 218 12.40 -10.57 4.75
C GLY A 218 11.67 -10.61 3.39
N GLY A 219 10.69 -11.51 3.24
CA GLY A 219 9.91 -11.74 2.03
C GLY A 219 8.60 -10.94 1.95
N ILE A 220 8.28 -10.12 2.96
CA ILE A 220 7.04 -9.32 3.01
C ILE A 220 6.83 -8.47 1.75
N VAL A 221 7.93 -7.95 1.19
CA VAL A 221 7.96 -7.10 0.00
C VAL A 221 7.50 -7.79 -1.29
N HIS A 222 7.45 -9.12 -1.31
CA HIS A 222 7.03 -9.89 -2.48
C HIS A 222 5.51 -9.99 -2.62
N SER A 223 4.76 -9.80 -1.53
CA SER A 223 3.30 -9.67 -1.61
C SER A 223 2.96 -8.18 -1.64
N GLN A 224 2.54 -7.69 -2.80
CA GLN A 224 2.14 -6.29 -2.95
C GLN A 224 1.02 -5.91 -1.97
N GLU A 225 0.08 -6.82 -1.75
CA GLU A 225 -1.05 -6.62 -0.83
C GLU A 225 -0.57 -6.54 0.64
N ASN A 226 0.24 -7.49 1.10
CA ASN A 226 0.74 -7.50 2.48
C ASN A 226 1.64 -6.29 2.75
N TYR A 227 2.47 -5.94 1.77
CA TYR A 227 3.36 -4.80 1.88
C TYR A 227 2.58 -3.48 1.90
N GLN A 228 1.52 -3.36 1.09
CA GLN A 228 0.64 -2.19 1.12
C GLN A 228 -0.08 -2.04 2.47
N LEU A 229 -0.63 -3.13 3.02
CA LEU A 229 -1.24 -3.12 4.36
C LEU A 229 -0.24 -2.68 5.43
N LEU A 230 1.00 -3.13 5.35
CA LEU A 230 2.05 -2.73 6.27
C LEU A 230 2.34 -1.22 6.19
N LEU A 231 2.47 -0.68 4.97
CA LEU A 231 2.73 0.74 4.74
C LEU A 231 1.56 1.64 5.16
N GLU A 232 0.32 1.15 5.04
CA GLU A 232 -0.87 1.93 5.39
C GLU A 232 -1.12 2.03 6.89
N HIS A 233 -0.66 1.04 7.67
CA HIS A 233 -1.03 0.92 9.09
C HIS A 233 0.15 1.07 10.07
N PHE A 234 1.39 0.99 9.59
CA PHE A 234 2.59 1.12 10.42
C PHE A 234 3.55 2.13 9.82
N THR A 235 4.30 2.81 10.68
CA THR A 235 5.50 3.51 10.23
C THR A 235 6.58 2.48 9.96
N THR A 236 6.89 2.27 8.69
CA THR A 236 7.85 1.25 8.25
C THR A 236 9.29 1.78 8.26
N ILE A 237 10.17 1.06 8.92
CA ILE A 237 11.61 1.37 8.99
C ILE A 237 12.37 0.23 8.32
N TRP A 238 13.18 0.56 7.32
CA TRP A 238 14.11 -0.40 6.74
C TRP A 238 15.42 -0.40 7.50
N ILE A 239 15.72 -1.51 8.16
CA ILE A 239 17.03 -1.74 8.77
C ILE A 239 17.94 -2.37 7.72
N LYS A 240 18.95 -1.62 7.31
CA LYS A 240 19.97 -2.07 6.36
C LYS A 240 21.35 -2.10 7.01
N ALA A 241 22.22 -2.91 6.42
CA ALA A 241 23.65 -2.96 6.70
C ALA A 241 24.36 -3.43 5.44
N CYS A 242 25.68 -3.25 5.38
CA CYS A 242 26.46 -3.76 4.26
C CYS A 242 26.35 -5.31 4.18
N PRO A 243 26.33 -5.92 2.98
CA PRO A 243 26.19 -7.36 2.82
C PRO A 243 27.23 -8.19 3.58
N ASP A 244 28.43 -7.65 3.75
CA ASP A 244 29.53 -8.28 4.47
C ASP A 244 29.21 -8.45 5.96
N GLU A 245 28.73 -7.40 6.62
CA GLU A 245 28.31 -7.47 8.02
C GLU A 245 27.06 -8.32 8.23
N LEU A 246 26.09 -8.25 7.31
CA LEU A 246 24.89 -9.09 7.38
C LEU A 246 25.26 -10.58 7.36
N MET A 247 26.18 -10.96 6.47
CA MET A 247 26.64 -12.34 6.36
C MET A 247 27.39 -12.77 7.63
N GLN A 248 28.26 -11.91 8.17
CA GLN A 248 28.98 -12.20 9.41
C GLN A 248 28.00 -12.41 10.58
N ARG A 249 27.02 -11.52 10.74
CA ARG A 249 25.98 -11.64 11.78
C ARG A 249 25.17 -12.93 11.66
N VAL A 250 24.85 -13.39 10.44
CA VAL A 250 24.15 -14.67 10.22
C VAL A 250 25.02 -15.87 10.60
N ILE A 251 26.32 -15.82 10.27
CA ILE A 251 27.29 -16.87 10.64
C ILE A 251 27.42 -16.96 12.17
N ASP A 252 27.58 -15.83 12.84
CA ASP A 252 27.74 -15.76 14.29
C ASP A 252 26.49 -16.29 15.03
N GLN A 253 25.31 -16.15 14.41
CA GLN A 253 24.03 -16.68 14.91
C GLN A 253 23.84 -18.20 14.68
N LYS A 254 24.83 -18.90 14.13
CA LYS A 254 24.80 -20.36 13.84
C LYS A 254 23.59 -20.80 13.01
N ASP A 255 23.05 -19.91 12.20
CA ASP A 255 21.90 -20.21 11.37
C ASP A 255 22.39 -20.72 10.01
N LEU A 256 22.59 -22.03 9.94
CA LEU A 256 23.26 -22.73 8.84
C LEU A 256 22.40 -22.89 7.57
N ARG A 257 21.15 -22.42 7.58
CA ARG A 257 20.21 -22.55 6.46
C ARG A 257 20.68 -21.95 5.11
N PRO A 258 21.58 -20.95 5.05
CA PRO A 258 22.18 -20.49 3.79
C PRO A 258 23.49 -21.22 3.40
N MET A 259 23.99 -22.18 4.17
CA MET A 259 25.37 -22.66 4.02
C MET A 259 25.52 -23.88 3.09
N ALA A 260 25.14 -23.71 1.82
CA ALA A 260 25.77 -24.43 0.71
C ALA A 260 26.58 -23.43 -0.14
N GLY A 261 27.80 -23.09 0.32
CA GLY A 261 28.78 -22.31 -0.45
C GLY A 261 28.91 -20.82 -0.09
N ARG A 262 29.90 -20.48 0.76
CA ARG A 262 30.18 -19.11 1.26
C ARG A 262 30.26 -18.01 0.17
N LYS A 263 30.91 -18.27 -0.96
CA LYS A 263 31.02 -17.26 -2.04
C LYS A 263 29.71 -17.07 -2.81
N GLN A 264 28.98 -18.16 -3.03
CA GLN A 264 27.72 -18.15 -3.74
C GLN A 264 26.62 -17.48 -2.90
N ALA A 265 26.54 -17.82 -1.61
CA ALA A 265 25.59 -17.20 -0.67
C ALA A 265 25.77 -15.67 -0.53
N LYS A 266 27.00 -15.14 -0.62
CA LYS A 266 27.24 -13.68 -0.62
C LYS A 266 26.76 -13.02 -1.91
N ALA A 267 26.99 -13.66 -3.05
CA ALA A 267 26.51 -13.17 -4.34
C ALA A 267 24.97 -13.18 -4.41
N GLU A 268 24.37 -14.28 -3.95
CA GLU A 268 22.92 -14.44 -3.83
C GLU A 268 22.30 -13.39 -2.89
N LEU A 269 22.92 -13.12 -1.73
CA LEU A 269 22.45 -12.07 -0.81
C LEU A 269 22.54 -10.67 -1.45
N LYS A 270 23.61 -10.37 -2.18
CA LYS A 270 23.74 -9.10 -2.91
C LYS A 270 22.66 -8.95 -3.98
N GLN A 271 22.43 -10.00 -4.75
CA GLN A 271 21.39 -10.03 -5.77
C GLN A 271 20.00 -9.86 -5.14
N LEU A 272 19.72 -10.57 -4.04
CA LEU A 272 18.47 -10.47 -3.28
C LEU A 272 18.20 -9.04 -2.78
N ILE A 273 19.23 -8.35 -2.28
CA ILE A 273 19.12 -6.97 -1.83
C ILE A 273 18.85 -6.04 -3.02
N ALA A 274 19.57 -6.23 -4.13
CA ALA A 274 19.40 -5.42 -5.34
C ALA A 274 18.00 -5.56 -5.94
N GLU A 275 17.49 -6.79 -6.07
CA GLU A 275 16.14 -7.09 -6.56
C GLU A 275 15.05 -6.47 -5.67
N ARG A 276 15.29 -6.37 -4.36
CA ARG A 276 14.32 -5.84 -3.39
C ARG A 276 14.48 -4.35 -3.11
N GLN A 277 15.51 -3.71 -3.68
CA GLN A 277 15.87 -2.34 -3.35
C GLN A 277 14.75 -1.34 -3.71
N GLU A 278 14.09 -1.53 -4.85
CA GLU A 278 12.95 -0.68 -5.26
C GLU A 278 11.77 -0.79 -4.29
N SER A 279 11.46 -2.00 -3.82
CA SER A 279 10.40 -2.22 -2.83
C SER A 279 10.79 -1.66 -1.46
N TYR A 280 12.02 -1.90 -1.00
CA TYR A 280 12.51 -1.35 0.26
C TYR A 280 12.62 0.18 0.26
N ASN A 281 12.77 0.83 -0.90
CA ASN A 281 12.75 2.30 -0.98
C ASN A 281 11.37 2.93 -0.73
N ARG A 282 10.29 2.14 -0.71
CA ARG A 282 8.93 2.62 -0.41
C ARG A 282 8.65 2.80 1.09
N VAL A 283 9.61 2.47 1.96
CA VAL A 283 9.48 2.65 3.42
C VAL A 283 9.46 4.12 3.83
N HIS A 284 9.01 4.38 5.06
CA HIS A 284 8.95 5.73 5.60
C HIS A 284 10.33 6.23 6.03
N GLU A 285 11.14 5.36 6.64
CA GLU A 285 12.45 5.69 7.20
C GLU A 285 13.48 4.59 6.92
N ILE A 286 14.75 4.96 6.87
CA ILE A 286 15.86 4.02 6.67
C ILE A 286 16.85 4.15 7.82
N LEU A 287 17.16 3.04 8.47
CA LEU A 287 18.22 2.93 9.47
C LEU A 287 19.38 2.11 8.90
N ASP A 288 20.52 2.76 8.71
CA ASP A 288 21.76 2.08 8.32
C ASP A 288 22.58 1.72 9.56
N THR A 289 22.78 0.43 9.78
CA THR A 289 23.51 -0.13 10.92
C THR A 289 24.94 -0.59 10.56
N THR A 290 25.42 -0.22 9.37
CA THR A 290 26.78 -0.54 8.91
C THR A 290 27.82 0.13 9.80
N GLY A 291 28.77 -0.63 10.32
CA GLY A 291 29.84 -0.14 11.21
C GLY A 291 29.35 0.39 12.56
N ALA A 292 28.05 0.30 12.84
CA ALA A 292 27.45 0.81 14.06
C ALA A 292 27.35 -0.29 15.12
N THR A 293 27.66 0.07 16.36
CA THR A 293 27.37 -0.79 17.52
C THR A 293 25.85 -0.88 17.75
N PHE A 294 25.42 -1.88 18.52
CA PHE A 294 24.02 -1.99 18.95
C PHE A 294 23.54 -0.71 19.63
N ARG A 295 24.32 -0.14 20.56
CA ARG A 295 23.96 1.09 21.30
C ARG A 295 23.76 2.28 20.36
N GLN A 296 24.62 2.44 19.35
CA GLN A 296 24.48 3.51 18.36
C GLN A 296 23.22 3.33 17.51
N SER A 297 23.00 2.10 17.02
CA SER A 297 21.83 1.76 16.21
C SER A 297 20.52 1.93 16.98
N ALA A 298 20.51 1.51 18.26
CA ALA A 298 19.37 1.66 19.17
C ALA A 298 19.04 3.14 19.40
N ARG A 299 20.04 3.97 19.72
CA ARG A 299 19.85 5.41 19.90
C ARG A 299 19.32 6.10 18.65
N GLN A 300 19.85 5.76 17.47
CA GLN A 300 19.34 6.30 16.21
C GLN A 300 17.89 5.88 15.96
N LEU A 301 17.54 4.65 16.31
CA LEU A 301 16.17 4.14 16.19
C LEU A 301 15.21 4.83 17.17
N GLU A 302 15.65 5.10 18.39
CA GLU A 302 14.92 5.93 19.38
C GLU A 302 14.70 7.34 18.85
N GLU A 303 15.73 8.00 18.32
CA GLU A 303 15.63 9.35 17.73
C GLU A 303 14.66 9.39 16.54
N ILE A 304 14.62 8.34 15.71
CA ILE A 304 13.62 8.20 14.64
C ILE A 304 12.22 8.06 15.25
N ALA A 305 12.05 7.21 16.24
CA ALA A 305 10.76 6.95 16.88
C ALA A 305 10.22 8.18 17.62
N ASP A 306 11.07 8.91 18.34
CA ASP A 306 10.73 10.17 19.00
C ASP A 306 10.24 11.19 17.98
N ARG A 307 10.89 11.30 16.82
CA ARG A 307 10.46 12.20 15.74
C ARG A 307 9.07 11.84 15.20
N ILE A 308 8.77 10.54 15.13
CA ILE A 308 7.48 10.01 14.64
C ILE A 308 6.36 10.28 15.68
N PHE A 309 6.65 10.04 16.96
CA PHE A 309 5.65 10.07 18.04
C PHE A 309 5.69 11.34 18.91
N SER A 310 6.56 12.32 18.60
CA SER A 310 6.65 13.58 19.34
C SER A 310 5.29 14.30 19.45
N PRO A 311 4.95 14.86 20.62
CA PRO A 311 3.63 15.44 20.91
C PRO A 311 3.26 16.64 20.02
N GLY A 312 4.22 17.25 19.31
CA GLY A 312 3.94 18.30 18.31
C GLY A 312 3.21 17.82 17.05
N ASN A 313 3.09 16.50 16.85
CA ASN A 313 2.45 15.92 15.66
C ASN A 313 1.08 15.28 15.97
N GLN A 314 0.63 15.29 17.23
CA GLN A 314 -0.66 14.73 17.67
C GLN A 314 -1.67 15.79 18.17
N ALA A 315 -1.29 17.07 18.25
CA ALA A 315 -2.10 18.14 18.85
C ALA A 315 -3.09 18.86 17.90
N VAL A 316 -3.43 18.31 16.72
CA VAL A 316 -4.36 18.98 15.77
C VAL A 316 -5.72 18.28 15.65
N SER A 317 -5.95 17.16 16.35
CA SER A 317 -7.21 16.41 16.25
C SER A 317 -8.19 16.61 17.42
N GLN A 318 -7.98 17.58 18.31
CA GLN A 318 -8.93 17.91 19.38
C GLN A 318 -8.97 19.41 19.70
N THR A 319 -9.29 20.28 18.74
CA THR A 319 -9.97 21.57 18.99
C THR A 319 -10.43 22.18 17.67
N GLY A 320 -11.73 22.37 17.50
CA GLY A 320 -12.32 23.04 16.33
C GLY A 320 -13.66 22.46 15.95
#